data_AF-A0A1G0VHM0-F1
#
_entry.id   AF-A0A1G0VHM0-F1
#
_cell.length_a   1.000
_cell.length_b   1.000
_cell.length_c   1.000
_cell.angle_alpha   90.00
_cell.angle_beta   90.00
_cell.angle_gamma   90.00
#
_symmetry.space_group_name_H-M   'P 1'
#
loop_
_entity.id
_entity.type
_entity.pdbx_description
1 polymer ?
#
loop_
_entity_poly.entity_id
_entity_poly.type
_entity_poly.pdbx_seq_one_letter_code
_entity_poly.pdbx_strand_id
1 'polypeptide(L)'
;MNKCPLDIDKIQSNRLFKEMHSYGLINELVLRNLVIQSEYLELRKTYHQIESIFILSERHHLSYYAINNILFRKRTNKPIYGYIK
;
A
#
# COMPACT_ATOMS: atom_id res chain seq x y z
N MET A 1 4.33 -10.39 -17.60
CA MET A 1 3.24 -11.02 -16.84
C MET A 1 2.36 -9.91 -16.25
N ASN A 2 1.15 -9.75 -16.77
CA ASN A 2 0.17 -8.81 -16.25
C ASN A 2 -0.26 -9.27 -14.85
N LYS A 3 0.29 -8.65 -13.80
CA LYS A 3 -0.26 -8.76 -12.46
C LYS A 3 -1.56 -7.99 -12.46
N CYS A 4 -2.68 -8.68 -12.29
CA CYS A 4 -3.95 -8.06 -11.96
C CYS A 4 -3.70 -7.11 -10.78
N PRO A 5 -3.91 -5.78 -10.91
CA PRO A 5 -3.78 -4.89 -9.76
C PRO A 5 -4.80 -5.38 -8.73
N LEU A 6 -4.33 -5.69 -7.52
CA LEU A 6 -5.25 -6.04 -6.44
C LEU A 6 -6.22 -4.86 -6.28
N ASP A 7 -7.51 -5.14 -6.43
CA ASP A 7 -8.58 -4.19 -6.16
C ASP A 7 -8.77 -4.12 -4.64
N ILE A 8 -8.06 -3.17 -4.02
CA ILE A 8 -8.04 -3.00 -2.57
C ILE A 8 -9.43 -2.64 -2.04
N ASP A 9 -10.20 -1.84 -2.78
CA ASP A 9 -11.54 -1.42 -2.38
C ASP A 9 -12.51 -2.62 -2.36
N LYS A 10 -12.41 -3.51 -3.35
CA LYS A 10 -13.15 -4.77 -3.37
C LYS A 10 -12.76 -5.70 -2.22
N ILE A 11 -11.48 -5.72 -1.83
CA ILE A 11 -11.02 -6.53 -0.70
C ILE A 11 -11.54 -5.97 0.62
N GLN A 12 -11.48 -4.66 0.83
CA GLN A 12 -11.95 -4.02 2.06
C GLN A 12 -13.47 -4.10 2.24
N SER A 13 -14.22 -4.12 1.13
CA SER A 13 -15.68 -4.32 1.17
C SER A 13 -16.09 -5.76 1.48
N ASN A 14 -15.18 -6.74 1.35
CA ASN A 14 -15.45 -8.15 1.65
C ASN A 14 -15.76 -8.37 3.13
N ARG A 15 -16.81 -9.15 3.42
CA ARG A 15 -17.23 -9.47 4.78
C ARG A 15 -16.12 -10.15 5.61
N LEU A 16 -15.45 -11.15 5.06
CA LEU A 16 -14.38 -11.87 5.76
C LEU A 16 -13.23 -10.93 6.11
N PHE A 17 -12.90 -10.01 5.21
CA PHE A 17 -11.88 -8.99 5.48
C PHE A 17 -12.28 -8.12 6.67
N LYS A 18 -13.53 -7.65 6.72
CA LYS A 18 -14.05 -6.86 7.85
C LYS A 18 -14.02 -7.63 9.16
N GLU A 19 -14.37 -8.93 9.14
CA GLU A 19 -14.26 -9.79 10.32
C GLU A 19 -12.80 -9.92 10.78
N MET A 20 -11.87 -10.26 9.87
CA MET A 20 -10.44 -10.34 10.19
C MET A 20 -9.86 -9.01 10.70
N HIS A 21 -10.31 -7.90 10.12
CA HIS A 21 -9.95 -6.55 10.54
C HIS A 21 -10.42 -6.27 11.97
N SER A 22 -11.67 -6.62 12.29
CA SER A 22 -12.22 -6.48 13.64
C SER A 22 -11.49 -7.32 14.69
N TYR A 23 -10.91 -8.46 14.29
CA TYR A 23 -10.08 -9.30 15.15
C TYR A 23 -8.62 -8.82 15.27
N GLY A 24 -8.24 -7.72 14.61
CA GLY A 24 -6.86 -7.21 14.61
C GLY A 24 -5.88 -8.10 13.83
N LEU A 25 -6.38 -8.97 12.94
CA LEU A 25 -5.55 -9.89 12.14
C LEU A 25 -4.97 -9.22 10.88
N ILE A 26 -5.33 -7.96 10.63
CA ILE A 26 -4.84 -7.17 9.51
C ILE A 26 -3.76 -6.21 9.99
N ASN A 27 -2.63 -6.20 9.30
CA ASN A 27 -1.59 -5.22 9.55
C ASN A 27 -1.95 -3.89 8.89
N GLU A 28 -2.44 -2.94 9.69
CA GLU A 28 -2.86 -1.60 9.24
C GLU A 28 -1.78 -0.85 8.45
N LEU A 29 -0.52 -0.97 8.87
CA LEU A 29 0.59 -0.30 8.19
C LEU A 29 0.78 -0.86 6.76
N VAL A 30 0.69 -2.18 6.61
CA VAL A 30 0.77 -2.84 5.30
C VAL A 30 -0.44 -2.48 4.46
N LEU A 31 -1.64 -2.50 5.03
CA LEU A 31 -2.88 -2.15 4.34
C LEU A 31 -2.83 -0.72 3.80
N ARG A 32 -2.47 0.26 4.64
CA ARG A 32 -2.30 1.67 4.22
C ARG A 32 -1.29 1.80 3.07
N ASN A 33 -0.17 1.09 3.15
CA ASN A 33 0.84 1.15 2.10
C ASN A 33 0.34 0.57 0.77
N LEU A 34 -0.52 -0.46 0.81
CA LEU A 34 -1.17 -1.01 -0.38
C LEU A 34 -2.19 -0.04 -0.98
N VAL A 35 -2.96 0.65 -0.13
CA VAL A 35 -3.89 1.72 -0.55
C VAL A 35 -3.13 2.84 -1.27
N ILE A 36 -2.05 3.36 -0.66
CA ILE A 36 -1.20 4.40 -1.27
C ILE A 36 -0.64 3.95 -2.63
N GLN A 37 -0.22 2.69 -2.75
CA GLN A 37 0.27 2.14 -4.02
C GLN A 37 -0.85 2.06 -5.09
N SER A 38 -2.06 1.69 -4.69
CA SER A 38 -3.21 1.65 -5.60
C SER A 38 -3.59 3.05 -6.07
N GLU A 39 -3.72 4.01 -5.15
CA GLU A 39 -4.01 5.41 -5.47
C GLU A 39 -2.94 6.03 -6.39
N TYR A 40 -1.66 5.70 -6.17
CA TYR A 40 -0.59 6.16 -7.04
C TYR A 40 -0.76 5.68 -8.48
N LEU A 41 -1.15 4.42 -8.69
CA LEU A 41 -1.40 3.89 -10.03
C LEU A 41 -2.54 4.63 -10.73
N GLU A 42 -3.59 5.00 -9.98
CA GLU A 42 -4.69 5.81 -10.51
C GLU A 42 -4.25 7.23 -10.83
N LEU A 43 -3.54 7.91 -9.91
CA LEU A 43 -3.01 9.26 -10.14
C LEU A 43 -2.08 9.33 -11.36
N ARG A 44 -1.26 8.29 -11.58
CA ARG A 44 -0.33 8.23 -12.71
C ARG A 44 -1.00 8.13 -14.08
N LYS A 45 -2.32 7.87 -14.15
CA LYS A 45 -3.09 7.97 -15.39
C LYS A 45 -3.30 9.42 -15.84
N THR A 46 -3.16 10.39 -14.92
CA THR A 46 -3.49 11.80 -15.17
C THR A 46 -2.32 12.73 -14.87
N TYR A 47 -1.60 12.52 -13.78
CA TYR A 47 -0.56 13.45 -13.27
C TYR A 47 0.85 12.88 -13.45
N HIS A 48 1.86 13.75 -13.52
CA HIS A 48 3.26 13.34 -13.52
C HIS A 48 3.67 12.70 -12.19
N GLN A 49 4.80 11.98 -12.19
CA GLN A 49 5.26 11.25 -10.99
C GLN A 49 5.43 12.16 -9.77
N ILE A 50 6.10 13.31 -9.93
CA ILE A 50 6.37 14.23 -8.81
C ILE A 50 5.05 14.78 -8.25
N GLU A 51 4.14 15.21 -9.13
CA GLU A 51 2.81 15.68 -8.74
C GLU A 51 2.01 14.59 -8.03
N SER A 52 2.05 13.36 -8.53
CA SER A 52 1.37 12.21 -7.90
C SER A 52 1.88 11.97 -6.48
N ILE A 53 3.20 12.03 -6.28
CA ILE A 53 3.81 11.86 -4.94
C ILE A 53 3.42 13.03 -4.02
N PHE A 54 3.38 14.26 -4.55
CA PHE A 54 2.96 15.43 -3.78
C PHE A 54 1.50 15.33 -3.35
N ILE A 55 0.59 14.96 -4.25
CA ILE A 55 -0.83 14.73 -3.94
C ILE A 55 -0.99 13.66 -2.85
N LEU A 56 -0.25 12.55 -2.94
CA LEU A 56 -0.29 11.50 -1.92
C LEU A 56 0.28 11.94 -0.58
N SER A 57 1.34 12.75 -0.60
CA SER A 57 1.94 13.35 0.60
C SER A 57 0.91 14.16 1.37
N GLU A 58 0.17 15.02 0.68
CA GLU A 58 -0.88 15.85 1.26
C GLU A 58 -2.06 14.99 1.77
N ARG A 59 -2.56 14.05 0.96
CA ARG A 59 -3.72 13.21 1.30
C ARG A 59 -3.50 12.32 2.51
N HIS A 60 -2.32 11.73 2.63
CA HIS A 60 -2.01 10.77 3.69
C HIS A 60 -1.28 11.42 4.88
N HIS A 61 -1.03 12.73 4.82
CA HIS A 61 -0.25 13.47 5.82
C HIS A 61 1.11 12.80 6.12
N LEU A 62 1.76 12.30 5.07
CA LEU A 62 3.07 11.65 5.13
C LEU A 62 4.06 12.50 4.38
N SER A 63 5.32 12.52 4.83
CA SER A 63 6.35 13.26 4.09
C SER A 63 6.55 12.69 2.68
N TYR A 64 6.97 13.54 1.74
CA TYR A 64 7.36 13.13 0.39
C TYR A 64 8.30 11.91 0.41
N TYR A 65 9.29 11.92 1.31
CA TYR A 65 10.23 10.81 1.48
C TYR A 65 9.55 9.51 1.93
N ALA A 66 8.58 9.60 2.85
CA ALA A 66 7.82 8.44 3.29
C ALA A 66 6.97 7.85 2.16
N ILE A 67 6.25 8.68 1.39
CA ILE A 67 5.52 8.23 0.20
C ILE A 67 6.47 7.58 -0.81
N ASN A 68 7.60 8.23 -1.10
CA ASN A 68 8.59 7.70 -2.03
C ASN A 68 9.11 6.32 -1.59
N ASN A 69 9.36 6.13 -0.29
CA ASN A 69 9.70 4.82 0.26
C ASN A 69 8.55 3.81 0.14
N ILE A 70 7.31 4.20 0.38
CA ILE A 70 6.16 3.28 0.24
C ILE A 70 6.02 2.79 -1.21
N LEU A 71 6.21 3.67 -2.18
CA LEU A 71 6.03 3.37 -3.60
C LEU A 71 7.22 2.59 -4.20
N PHE A 72 8.45 2.93 -3.81
CA PHE A 72 9.66 2.44 -4.50
C PHE A 72 10.62 1.67 -3.60
N ARG A 73 10.23 1.32 -2.37
CA ARG A 73 11.05 0.47 -1.51
C ARG A 73 11.33 -0.85 -2.20
N LYS A 74 12.62 -1.13 -2.43
CA LYS A 74 13.08 -2.45 -2.85
C LYS A 74 12.62 -3.47 -1.82
N ARG A 75 11.79 -4.43 -2.24
CA ARG A 75 11.46 -5.59 -1.41
C ARG A 75 12.72 -6.42 -1.26
N THR A 76 13.28 -6.47 -0.06
CA THR A 76 14.27 -7.50 0.25
C THR A 76 13.51 -8.81 0.45
N ASN A 77 13.70 -9.78 -0.44
CA ASN A 77 13.19 -11.15 -0.28
C ASN A 77 13.96 -11.88 0.84
N LYS A 78 14.07 -11.28 2.03
CA LYS A 78 14.55 -12.02 3.19
C LYS A 78 13.38 -12.88 3.66
N PRO A 79 13.48 -14.21 3.62
CA PRO A 79 12.45 -15.07 4.17
C PRO A 79 12.26 -14.74 5.65
N ILE A 80 11.02 -14.73 6.12
CA ILE A 80 10.66 -14.67 7.54
C ILE A 80 10.95 -16.05 8.15
N TYR A 81 12.22 -16.46 8.14
CA TYR A 81 12.73 -17.64 8.84
C TYR A 81 14.06 -17.21 9.43
N GLY A 82 14.03 -16.72 10.66
CA GLY A 82 15.27 -16.24 11.26
C GLY A 82 15.17 -15.76 12.69
N TYR A 83 14.29 -16.31 13.53
CA TYR A 83 14.42 -16.23 14.99
C TYR A 83 13.69 -17.41 15.66
N ILE A 84 14.27 -18.61 15.54
CA ILE A 84 14.13 -19.63 16.58
C ILE A 84 15.58 -19.97 16.94
N LYS A 85 16.03 -19.48 18.10
CA LYS A 85 17.20 -20.00 18.80
C LYS A 85 16.69 -20.92 19.89
#